data_AF-A0A928U8T1-F1
#
_entry.id   AF-A0A928U8T1-F1
#
_cell.length_a   1.000
_cell.length_b   1.000
_cell.length_c   1.000
_cell.angle_alpha   90.00
_cell.angle_beta   90.00
_cell.angle_gamma   90.00
#
_symmetry.space_group_name_H-M   'P 1'
#
loop_
_entity.id
_entity.type
_entity.pdbx_description
1 polymer ?
#
loop_
_entity_poly.entity_id
_entity_poly.type
_entity_poly.pdbx_seq_one_letter_code
_entity_poly.pdbx_strand_id
1 'polypeptide(L)'
;MNYDEKDLIVYLCKKISGIGDKTASAISVYLENLSNLFENIEKLNDLRKVSGKKLLDPKQIKELSIILTEYFPKKMLDIRYAWISVLIRDFVKNSIKEIKETTLDTLLINPFLIKAFGFDDHCEVVTFYFYQKVTRSIVTSWGFIIEGVLLCSGAEKSDLEGFDIMITREEKEYHFQVKTSPNTMSIEQVRQLNAHIQKIKDISKQVPMLGMTYGKREQINTQIQSTLIGYPKSAIIGKEFWDFIAKEEGYCKKILNWINEVMELQPTNFSETLEEKKLSLIKDWENTWGKGKISIDNVLKNYL
;
A
#
# COMPACT_ATOMS: atom_id res chain seq x y z
N MET A 1 -4.13 12.18 8.56
CA MET A 1 -3.11 11.42 9.30
C MET A 1 -1.79 12.05 8.93
N ASN A 2 -1.13 12.63 9.92
CA ASN A 2 0.11 13.39 9.84
C ASN A 2 1.34 12.49 10.01
N TYR A 3 1.15 11.19 10.23
CA TYR A 3 2.21 10.19 10.40
C TYR A 3 3.19 10.54 11.54
N ASP A 4 2.66 11.12 12.62
CA ASP A 4 3.35 11.31 13.90
C ASP A 4 3.10 10.14 14.87
N GLU A 5 3.67 10.21 16.08
CA GLU A 5 3.51 9.17 17.09
C GLU A 5 2.07 9.02 17.59
N LYS A 6 1.32 10.12 17.71
CA LYS A 6 -0.05 10.08 18.21
C LYS A 6 -0.97 9.39 17.20
N ASP A 7 -0.80 9.72 15.94
CA ASP A 7 -1.51 9.08 14.84
C ASP A 7 -1.16 7.60 14.72
N LEU A 8 0.07 7.20 15.04
CA LEU A 8 0.48 5.80 15.03
C LEU A 8 -0.24 5.02 16.14
N ILE A 9 -0.30 5.60 17.35
CA ILE A 9 -1.05 5.02 18.46
C ILE A 9 -2.53 4.89 18.08
N VAL A 10 -3.12 5.94 17.50
CA VAL A 10 -4.52 5.90 17.02
C VAL A 10 -4.72 4.77 16.00
N TYR A 11 -3.83 4.68 15.03
CA TYR A 11 -3.88 3.67 13.97
C TYR A 11 -3.82 2.25 14.51
N LEU A 12 -2.90 1.98 15.44
CA LEU A 12 -2.76 0.68 16.10
C LEU A 12 -4.00 0.33 16.95
N CYS A 13 -4.51 1.29 17.73
CA CYS A 13 -5.68 1.09 18.56
C CYS A 13 -6.93 0.74 17.73
N LYS A 14 -7.11 1.37 16.56
CA LYS A 14 -8.26 1.11 15.68
C LYS A 14 -8.27 -0.28 15.03
N LYS A 15 -7.18 -1.04 15.12
CA LYS A 15 -7.16 -2.45 14.67
C LYS A 15 -7.92 -3.38 15.62
N ILE A 16 -8.23 -2.93 16.83
CA ILE A 16 -8.90 -3.70 17.87
C ILE A 16 -10.40 -3.52 17.73
N SER A 17 -11.13 -4.63 17.75
CA SER A 17 -12.58 -4.61 17.65
C SER A 17 -13.21 -3.80 18.80
N GLY A 18 -14.12 -2.89 18.46
CA GLY A 18 -14.81 -2.03 19.42
C GLY A 18 -14.05 -0.76 19.83
N ILE A 19 -12.85 -0.50 19.30
CA ILE A 19 -12.15 0.78 19.49
C ILE A 19 -12.39 1.69 18.28
N GLY A 20 -13.21 2.74 18.49
CA GLY A 20 -13.43 3.80 17.50
C GLY A 20 -12.51 5.01 17.69
N ASP A 21 -12.64 6.00 16.81
CA ASP A 21 -11.75 7.18 16.73
C ASP A 21 -11.62 7.95 18.05
N LYS A 22 -12.74 8.17 18.76
CA LYS A 22 -12.74 8.89 20.04
C LYS A 22 -11.92 8.18 21.11
N THR A 23 -12.07 6.86 21.21
CA THR A 23 -11.35 6.05 22.18
C THR A 23 -9.87 6.00 21.83
N ALA A 24 -9.54 5.76 20.56
CA ALA A 24 -8.17 5.72 20.08
C ALA A 24 -7.44 7.06 20.31
N SER A 25 -8.13 8.18 20.05
CA SER A 25 -7.59 9.53 20.29
C SER A 25 -7.38 9.82 21.78
N ALA A 26 -8.28 9.36 22.65
CA ALA A 26 -8.10 9.51 24.09
C ALA A 26 -6.87 8.73 24.59
N ILE A 27 -6.63 7.54 24.05
CA ILE A 27 -5.46 6.72 24.37
C ILE A 27 -4.17 7.39 23.89
N SER A 28 -4.14 7.90 22.64
CA SER A 28 -2.94 8.58 22.11
C SER A 28 -2.59 9.85 22.86
N VAL A 29 -3.59 10.61 23.32
CA VAL A 29 -3.37 11.78 24.19
C VAL A 29 -2.84 11.38 25.55
N TYR A 30 -3.40 10.32 26.18
CA TYR A 30 -2.97 9.87 27.51
C TYR A 30 -1.54 9.33 27.52
N LEU A 31 -1.14 8.60 26.48
CA LEU A 31 0.18 7.98 26.40
C LEU A 31 1.22 8.90 25.76
N GLU A 32 0.80 9.88 24.96
CA GLU A 32 1.62 10.88 24.28
C GLU A 32 2.54 10.35 23.17
N ASN A 33 3.27 9.26 23.42
CA ASN A 33 4.26 8.67 22.53
C ASN A 33 4.29 7.13 22.58
N LEU A 34 4.99 6.52 21.61
CA LEU A 34 5.01 5.08 21.44
C LEU A 34 5.74 4.36 22.60
N SER A 35 6.81 4.97 23.15
CA SER A 35 7.55 4.39 24.29
C SER A 35 6.65 4.26 25.52
N ASN A 36 5.90 5.31 25.84
CA ASN A 36 4.93 5.31 26.92
C ASN A 36 3.81 4.28 26.69
N LEU A 37 3.38 4.06 25.44
CA LEU A 37 2.42 3.00 25.12
C LEU A 37 2.97 1.62 25.49
N PHE A 38 4.23 1.30 25.18
CA PHE A 38 4.83 0.02 25.60
C PHE A 38 4.95 -0.10 27.12
N GLU A 39 5.43 0.95 27.78
CA GLU A 39 5.77 0.90 29.22
C GLU A 39 4.53 0.99 30.13
N ASN A 40 3.44 1.58 29.64
CA ASN A 40 2.27 1.93 30.45
C ASN A 40 0.96 1.31 29.94
N ILE A 41 1.00 0.30 29.07
CA ILE A 41 -0.20 -0.34 28.51
C ILE A 41 -1.17 -0.84 29.58
N GLU A 42 -0.66 -1.38 30.69
CA GLU A 42 -1.47 -1.88 31.80
C GLU A 42 -2.24 -0.76 32.52
N LYS A 43 -1.70 0.48 32.52
CA LYS A 43 -2.39 1.65 33.11
C LYS A 43 -3.67 2.03 32.36
N LEU A 44 -3.84 1.56 31.13
CA LEU A 44 -5.10 1.74 30.38
C LEU A 44 -6.29 1.08 31.09
N ASN A 45 -6.05 0.09 31.95
CA ASN A 45 -7.08 -0.55 32.78
C ASN A 45 -7.70 0.40 33.81
N ASP A 46 -7.02 1.51 34.14
CA ASP A 46 -7.48 2.52 35.09
C ASP A 46 -8.27 3.66 34.43
N LEU A 47 -8.19 3.78 33.10
CA LEU A 47 -8.92 4.79 32.37
C LEU A 47 -10.43 4.54 32.41
N ARG A 48 -11.20 5.61 32.63
CA ARG A 48 -12.66 5.61 32.70
C ARG A 48 -13.24 6.63 31.73
N LYS A 49 -14.41 6.32 31.19
CA LYS A 49 -15.27 7.28 30.49
C LYS A 49 -15.91 8.21 31.51
N VAL A 50 -16.45 9.35 31.05
CA VAL A 50 -17.23 10.28 31.88
C VAL A 50 -18.39 9.57 32.62
N SER A 51 -18.95 8.50 32.04
CA SER A 51 -19.98 7.67 32.65
C SER A 51 -19.49 6.74 33.78
N GLY A 52 -18.20 6.78 34.14
CA GLY A 52 -17.60 5.90 35.14
C GLY A 52 -17.28 4.47 34.66
N LYS A 53 -17.70 4.09 33.44
CA LYS A 53 -17.35 2.80 32.82
C LYS A 53 -15.89 2.79 32.38
N LYS A 54 -15.26 1.61 32.35
CA LYS A 54 -13.90 1.45 31.79
C LYS A 54 -13.81 1.98 30.35
N LEU A 55 -12.69 2.62 30.03
CA LEU A 55 -12.43 3.09 28.67
C LEU A 55 -12.23 1.90 27.72
N LEU A 56 -11.40 0.94 28.15
CA LEU A 56 -11.13 -0.33 27.50
C LEU A 56 -11.46 -1.49 28.43
N ASP A 57 -11.92 -2.61 27.87
CA ASP A 57 -12.00 -3.86 28.60
C ASP A 57 -10.64 -4.60 28.63
N PRO A 58 -10.43 -5.56 29.56
CA PRO A 58 -9.16 -6.28 29.66
C PRO A 58 -8.77 -7.07 28.41
N LYS A 59 -9.75 -7.51 27.60
CA LYS A 59 -9.50 -8.22 26.35
C LYS A 59 -8.90 -7.27 25.31
N GLN A 60 -9.44 -6.06 25.20
CA GLN A 60 -8.91 -5.01 24.32
C GLN A 60 -7.49 -4.60 24.69
N ILE A 61 -7.17 -4.47 25.98
CA ILE A 61 -5.81 -4.17 26.45
C ILE A 61 -4.85 -5.29 26.05
N LYS A 62 -5.25 -6.55 26.29
CA LYS A 62 -4.46 -7.72 25.87
C LYS A 62 -4.26 -7.77 24.35
N GLU A 63 -5.29 -7.50 23.56
CA GLU A 63 -5.20 -7.43 22.10
C GLU A 63 -4.24 -6.32 21.65
N LEU A 64 -4.24 -5.16 22.31
CA LEU A 64 -3.28 -4.09 22.05
C LEU A 64 -1.83 -4.53 22.35
N SER A 65 -1.60 -5.21 23.47
CA SER A 65 -0.27 -5.73 23.82
C SER A 65 0.25 -6.74 22.78
N ILE A 66 -0.64 -7.58 22.25
CA ILE A 66 -0.33 -8.53 21.17
C ILE A 66 0.05 -7.77 19.89
N ILE A 67 -0.74 -6.79 19.48
CA ILE A 67 -0.46 -5.95 18.30
C ILE A 67 0.91 -5.27 18.46
N LEU A 68 1.19 -4.68 19.61
CA LEU A 68 2.46 -4.01 19.84
C LEU A 68 3.65 -4.95 19.69
N THR A 69 3.55 -6.15 20.28
CA THR A 69 4.61 -7.18 20.18
C THR A 69 4.77 -7.67 18.74
N GLU A 70 3.66 -7.82 18.02
CA GLU A 70 3.65 -8.30 16.64
C GLU A 70 4.26 -7.29 15.66
N TYR A 71 3.92 -6.01 15.80
CA TYR A 71 4.38 -4.96 14.89
C TYR A 71 5.76 -4.42 15.24
N PHE A 72 6.14 -4.45 16.52
CA PHE A 72 7.39 -3.92 17.03
C PHE A 72 8.13 -4.95 17.92
N PRO A 73 8.63 -6.04 17.34
CA PRO A 73 9.38 -7.06 18.08
C PRO A 73 10.73 -6.54 18.63
N LYS A 74 11.14 -5.33 18.27
CA LYS A 74 12.30 -4.61 18.81
C LYS A 74 11.88 -3.16 19.13
N LYS A 75 12.49 -2.55 20.16
CA LYS A 75 12.24 -1.15 20.50
C LYS A 75 12.67 -0.24 19.35
N MET A 76 11.78 0.64 18.91
CA MET A 76 12.01 1.56 17.79
C MET A 76 12.18 2.98 18.29
N LEU A 77 13.23 3.65 17.80
CA LEU A 77 13.55 5.03 18.15
C LEU A 77 13.20 6.02 17.02
N ASP A 78 13.08 5.54 15.77
CA ASP A 78 12.69 6.37 14.62
C ASP A 78 11.20 6.13 14.29
N ILE A 79 10.39 7.18 14.41
CA ILE A 79 8.95 7.15 14.09
C ILE A 79 8.69 6.80 12.62
N ARG A 80 9.58 7.18 11.70
CA ARG A 80 9.45 6.85 10.27
C ARG A 80 9.60 5.35 10.06
N TYR A 81 10.59 4.75 10.72
CA TYR A 81 10.76 3.30 10.74
C TYR A 81 9.51 2.62 11.30
N ALA A 82 8.99 3.13 12.42
CA ALA A 82 7.81 2.55 13.08
C ALA A 82 6.58 2.56 12.14
N TRP A 83 6.31 3.67 11.48
CA TRP A 83 5.22 3.75 10.50
C TRP A 83 5.44 2.85 9.29
N ILE A 84 6.63 2.87 8.68
CA ILE A 84 6.94 2.03 7.52
C ILE A 84 6.79 0.55 7.90
N SER A 85 7.24 0.16 9.08
CA SER A 85 7.05 -1.19 9.61
C SER A 85 5.58 -1.59 9.64
N VAL A 86 4.72 -0.72 10.16
CA VAL A 86 3.29 -0.97 10.24
C VAL A 86 2.65 -1.06 8.86
N LEU A 87 2.92 -0.09 7.98
CA LEU A 87 2.37 -0.06 6.64
C LEU A 87 2.75 -1.31 5.82
N ILE A 88 4.01 -1.74 5.91
CA ILE A 88 4.50 -2.92 5.19
C ILE A 88 3.93 -4.21 5.76
N ARG A 89 3.84 -4.35 7.10
CA ARG A 89 3.20 -5.51 7.73
C ARG A 89 1.74 -5.63 7.34
N ASP A 90 1.01 -4.52 7.35
CA ASP A 90 -0.40 -4.48 6.93
C ASP A 90 -0.56 -4.85 5.45
N PHE A 91 0.29 -4.30 4.59
CA PHE A 91 0.29 -4.63 3.17
C PHE A 91 0.43 -6.13 2.94
N VAL A 92 1.42 -6.77 3.56
CA VAL A 92 1.67 -8.20 3.38
C VAL A 92 0.53 -9.04 3.95
N LYS A 93 0.04 -8.72 5.16
CA LYS A 93 -1.09 -9.42 5.77
C LYS A 93 -2.35 -9.35 4.91
N ASN A 94 -2.67 -8.16 4.42
CA ASN A 94 -3.84 -7.96 3.56
C ASN A 94 -3.68 -8.68 2.22
N SER A 95 -2.48 -8.68 1.64
CA SER A 95 -2.20 -9.42 0.40
C SER A 95 -2.39 -10.93 0.59
N ILE A 96 -1.88 -11.48 1.69
CA ILE A 96 -2.07 -12.90 2.04
C ILE A 96 -3.55 -13.23 2.26
N LYS A 97 -4.26 -12.36 2.98
CA LYS A 97 -5.69 -12.51 3.22
C LYS A 97 -6.48 -12.56 1.91
N GLU A 98 -6.23 -11.62 1.00
CA GLU A 98 -6.93 -11.57 -0.29
C GLU A 98 -6.64 -12.80 -1.17
N ILE A 99 -5.40 -13.28 -1.18
CA ILE A 99 -5.06 -14.54 -1.84
C ILE A 99 -5.93 -15.66 -1.28
N LYS A 100 -5.98 -15.82 0.05
CA LYS A 100 -6.78 -16.86 0.71
C LYS A 100 -8.28 -16.75 0.39
N GLU A 101 -8.80 -15.52 0.30
CA GLU A 101 -10.21 -15.22 0.00
C GLU A 101 -10.58 -15.32 -1.49
N THR A 102 -9.60 -15.47 -2.39
CA THR A 102 -9.87 -15.60 -3.83
C THR A 102 -10.72 -16.85 -4.12
N THR A 103 -11.75 -16.73 -4.93
CA THR A 103 -12.54 -17.87 -5.42
C THR A 103 -12.56 -17.89 -6.95
N LEU A 104 -13.03 -18.99 -7.54
CA LEU A 104 -13.19 -19.14 -8.99
C LEU A 104 -14.04 -18.00 -9.60
N ASP A 105 -15.13 -17.62 -8.94
CA ASP A 105 -16.00 -16.51 -9.36
C ASP A 105 -15.27 -15.18 -9.43
N THR A 106 -14.27 -15.00 -8.56
CA THR A 106 -13.51 -13.74 -8.49
C THR A 106 -12.35 -13.66 -9.50
N LEU A 107 -12.10 -14.72 -10.29
CA LEU A 107 -11.04 -14.77 -11.30
C LEU A 107 -11.39 -14.01 -12.59
N LEU A 108 -12.66 -13.64 -12.79
CA LEU A 108 -13.15 -12.89 -13.96
C LEU A 108 -12.67 -13.49 -15.28
N ILE A 109 -13.02 -14.75 -15.49
CA ILE A 109 -12.55 -15.53 -16.64
C ILE A 109 -13.11 -14.93 -17.93
N ASN A 110 -12.23 -14.65 -18.89
CA ASN A 110 -12.61 -14.10 -20.18
C ASN A 110 -12.65 -15.23 -21.25
N PRO A 111 -13.85 -15.58 -21.77
CA PRO A 111 -14.00 -16.66 -22.73
C PRO A 111 -13.25 -16.40 -24.05
N PHE A 112 -13.15 -15.14 -24.48
CA PHE A 112 -12.43 -14.76 -25.69
C PHE A 112 -10.93 -14.97 -25.54
N LEU A 113 -10.34 -14.60 -24.40
CA LEU A 113 -8.92 -14.83 -24.14
C LEU A 113 -8.60 -16.33 -24.04
N ILE A 114 -9.50 -17.13 -23.44
CA ILE A 114 -9.34 -18.58 -23.40
C ILE A 114 -9.22 -19.16 -24.81
N LYS A 115 -10.15 -18.81 -25.70
CA LYS A 115 -10.12 -19.31 -27.08
C LYS A 115 -8.98 -18.71 -27.90
N ALA A 116 -8.64 -17.43 -27.70
CA ALA A 116 -7.56 -16.76 -28.41
C ALA A 116 -6.18 -17.32 -28.06
N PHE A 117 -5.94 -17.66 -26.79
CA PHE A 117 -4.68 -18.30 -26.37
C PHE A 117 -4.67 -19.82 -26.54
N GLY A 118 -5.80 -20.43 -26.87
CA GLY A 118 -5.88 -21.86 -27.15
C GLY A 118 -5.68 -22.73 -25.91
N PHE A 119 -6.14 -22.28 -24.73
CA PHE A 119 -6.06 -23.10 -23.52
C PHE A 119 -6.89 -24.38 -23.66
N ASP A 120 -6.22 -25.53 -23.54
CA ASP A 120 -6.83 -26.86 -23.58
C ASP A 120 -6.69 -27.61 -22.23
N ASP A 121 -5.95 -27.04 -21.26
CA ASP A 121 -5.82 -27.52 -19.89
C ASP A 121 -6.45 -26.54 -18.89
N HIS A 122 -7.37 -27.03 -18.06
CA HIS A 122 -8.03 -26.22 -17.04
C HIS A 122 -7.05 -25.70 -15.98
N CYS A 123 -5.96 -26.42 -15.73
CA CYS A 123 -4.93 -25.98 -14.78
C CYS A 123 -4.24 -24.70 -15.28
N GLU A 124 -3.96 -24.60 -16.59
CA GLU A 124 -3.39 -23.41 -17.21
C GLU A 124 -4.36 -22.23 -17.12
N VAL A 125 -5.65 -22.45 -17.39
CA VAL A 125 -6.70 -21.42 -17.28
C VAL A 125 -6.72 -20.86 -15.85
N VAL A 126 -6.88 -21.72 -14.84
CA VAL A 126 -6.94 -21.29 -13.44
C VAL A 126 -5.66 -20.55 -13.06
N THR A 127 -4.49 -21.09 -13.42
CA THR A 127 -3.19 -20.49 -13.09
C THR A 127 -3.04 -19.09 -13.70
N PHE A 128 -3.38 -18.93 -14.98
CA PHE A 128 -3.28 -17.67 -15.70
C PHE A 128 -4.14 -16.58 -15.05
N TYR A 129 -5.44 -16.85 -14.85
CA TYR A 129 -6.34 -15.86 -14.28
C TYR A 129 -6.08 -15.60 -12.80
N PHE A 130 -5.66 -16.62 -12.04
CA PHE A 130 -5.27 -16.47 -10.65
C PHE A 130 -4.10 -15.50 -10.50
N TYR A 131 -2.99 -15.73 -11.21
CA TYR A 131 -1.85 -14.82 -11.13
C TYR A 131 -2.19 -13.43 -11.67
N GLN A 132 -2.98 -13.32 -12.75
CA GLN A 132 -3.42 -12.01 -13.24
C GLN A 132 -4.20 -11.22 -12.18
N LYS A 133 -5.15 -11.87 -11.49
CA LYS A 133 -5.93 -11.25 -10.40
C LYS A 133 -5.02 -10.81 -9.26
N VAL A 134 -4.19 -11.73 -8.76
CA VAL A 134 -3.31 -11.48 -7.61
C VAL A 134 -2.33 -10.34 -7.90
N THR A 135 -1.67 -10.35 -9.06
CA THR A 135 -0.75 -9.27 -9.45
C THR A 135 -1.45 -7.92 -9.52
N ARG A 136 -2.64 -7.85 -10.13
CA ARG A 136 -3.41 -6.60 -10.21
C ARG A 136 -3.74 -6.06 -8.82
N SER A 137 -4.19 -6.92 -7.91
CA SER A 137 -4.54 -6.44 -6.57
C SER A 137 -3.32 -5.97 -5.77
N ILE A 138 -2.24 -6.74 -5.80
CA ILE A 138 -0.99 -6.41 -5.10
C ILE A 138 -0.45 -5.07 -5.60
N VAL A 139 -0.38 -4.86 -6.90
CA VAL A 139 0.14 -3.60 -7.49
C VAL A 139 -0.74 -2.41 -7.14
N THR A 140 -2.07 -2.61 -7.13
CA THR A 140 -3.02 -1.55 -6.74
C THR A 140 -2.86 -1.19 -5.27
N SER A 141 -2.83 -2.21 -4.40
CA SER A 141 -2.64 -2.04 -2.96
C SER A 141 -1.28 -1.39 -2.63
N TRP A 142 -0.23 -1.75 -3.36
CA TRP A 142 1.10 -1.16 -3.22
C TRP A 142 1.11 0.34 -3.50
N GLY A 143 0.31 0.79 -4.47
CA GLY A 143 0.15 2.23 -4.77
C GLY A 143 -0.37 3.03 -3.58
N PHE A 144 -1.31 2.49 -2.80
CA PHE A 144 -1.80 3.16 -1.59
C PHE A 144 -0.77 3.16 -0.46
N ILE A 145 -0.02 2.06 -0.33
CA ILE A 145 1.02 1.93 0.69
C ILE A 145 2.18 2.88 0.43
N ILE A 146 2.63 3.02 -0.82
CA ILE A 146 3.78 3.86 -1.14
C ILE A 146 3.51 5.34 -0.87
N GLU A 147 2.27 5.79 -1.04
CA GLU A 147 1.86 7.14 -0.69
C GLU A 147 2.02 7.38 0.82
N GLY A 148 1.57 6.42 1.64
CA GLY A 148 1.80 6.47 3.09
C GLY A 148 3.29 6.50 3.44
N VAL A 149 4.11 5.69 2.76
CA VAL A 149 5.57 5.69 2.96
C VAL A 149 6.18 7.05 2.60
N LEU A 150 5.72 7.70 1.53
CA LEU A 150 6.18 9.05 1.15
C LEU A 150 5.83 10.09 2.22
N LEU A 151 4.61 10.04 2.76
CA LEU A 151 4.16 10.94 3.82
C LEU A 151 4.97 10.75 5.11
N CYS A 152 5.23 9.50 5.51
CA CYS A 152 6.15 9.19 6.62
C CYS A 152 7.58 9.66 6.37
N SER A 153 7.95 9.86 5.11
CA SER A 153 9.31 10.21 4.71
C SER A 153 9.53 11.72 4.57
N GLY A 154 8.57 12.55 4.97
CA GLY A 154 8.69 14.01 4.99
C GLY A 154 7.89 14.73 3.90
N ALA A 155 7.04 14.01 3.16
CA ALA A 155 6.04 14.64 2.31
C ALA A 155 4.76 14.99 3.11
N GLU A 156 4.00 15.94 2.59
CA GLU A 156 2.68 16.30 3.09
C GLU A 156 1.62 15.97 2.02
N LYS A 157 0.35 15.91 2.42
CA LYS A 157 -0.74 15.77 1.45
C LYS A 157 -0.90 17.08 0.69
N SER A 158 -0.91 17.00 -0.65
CA SER A 158 -1.22 18.15 -1.48
C SER A 158 -2.71 18.50 -1.34
N ASP A 159 -3.00 19.79 -1.22
CA ASP A 159 -4.36 20.36 -1.29
C ASP A 159 -4.78 20.70 -2.73
N LEU A 160 -3.83 20.69 -3.67
CA LEU A 160 -4.07 20.99 -5.08
C LEU A 160 -4.59 19.77 -5.86
N GLU A 161 -5.64 20.01 -6.65
CA GLU A 161 -6.25 19.01 -7.52
C GLU A 161 -5.24 18.44 -8.53
N GLY A 162 -5.16 17.11 -8.60
CA GLY A 162 -4.31 16.39 -9.55
C GLY A 162 -2.92 16.00 -9.01
N PHE A 163 -2.60 16.42 -7.78
CA PHE A 163 -1.35 16.12 -7.08
C PHE A 163 -1.63 15.33 -5.80
N ASP A 164 -0.80 14.33 -5.51
CA ASP A 164 -1.00 13.39 -4.41
C ASP A 164 -0.30 13.87 -3.12
N ILE A 165 0.89 14.44 -3.26
CA ILE A 165 1.73 14.93 -2.16
C ILE A 165 2.36 16.29 -2.49
N MET A 166 2.79 17.01 -1.47
CA MET A 166 3.56 18.24 -1.59
C MET A 166 4.76 18.25 -0.65
N ILE A 167 5.75 19.08 -0.97
CA ILE A 167 6.91 19.28 -0.12
C ILE A 167 7.53 20.66 -0.32
N THR A 168 7.89 21.31 0.78
CA THR A 168 8.49 22.65 0.73
C THR A 168 10.02 22.59 0.73
N ARG A 169 10.65 23.28 -0.21
CA ARG A 169 12.12 23.41 -0.36
C ARG A 169 12.47 24.80 -0.85
N GLU A 170 13.40 25.47 -0.16
CA GLU A 170 13.92 26.78 -0.60
C GLU A 170 12.79 27.78 -0.94
N GLU A 171 11.78 27.85 -0.06
CA GLU A 171 10.56 28.65 -0.22
C GLU A 171 9.67 28.31 -1.42
N LYS A 172 9.89 27.17 -2.07
CA LYS A 172 9.02 26.63 -3.13
C LYS A 172 8.24 25.42 -2.62
N GLU A 173 7.02 25.30 -3.08
CA GLU A 173 6.12 24.18 -2.81
C GLU A 173 6.10 23.27 -4.03
N TYR A 174 6.70 22.09 -3.90
CA TYR A 174 6.75 21.10 -4.96
C TYR A 174 5.56 20.16 -4.82
N HIS A 175 4.62 20.22 -5.76
CA HIS A 175 3.44 19.37 -5.78
C HIS A 175 3.66 18.22 -6.76
N PHE A 176 3.54 16.99 -6.27
CA PHE A 176 3.82 15.78 -7.05
C PHE A 176 2.54 15.01 -7.35
N GLN A 177 2.32 14.72 -8.62
CA GLN A 177 1.55 13.55 -8.99
C GLN A 177 2.48 12.35 -8.92
N VAL A 178 2.14 11.35 -8.13
CA VAL A 178 2.97 10.19 -7.83
C VAL A 178 2.54 9.00 -8.68
N LYS A 179 3.54 8.31 -9.21
CA LYS A 179 3.40 7.01 -9.84
C LYS A 179 4.40 6.04 -9.26
N THR A 180 4.05 4.77 -9.22
CA THR A 180 4.99 3.75 -8.76
C THR A 180 6.06 3.48 -9.82
N SER A 181 5.67 3.37 -11.10
CA SER A 181 6.57 2.96 -12.19
C SER A 181 6.73 4.00 -13.31
N PRO A 182 7.83 3.91 -14.09
CA PRO A 182 8.08 4.78 -15.23
C PRO A 182 7.15 4.57 -16.44
N ASN A 183 6.38 3.47 -16.46
CA ASN A 183 5.55 3.05 -17.61
C ASN A 183 4.07 2.91 -17.22
N THR A 184 3.57 3.78 -16.35
CA THR A 184 2.20 3.67 -15.81
C THR A 184 1.19 4.65 -16.40
N MET A 185 1.64 5.71 -17.06
CA MET A 185 0.73 6.75 -17.57
C MET A 185 0.40 6.54 -19.04
N SER A 186 -0.90 6.53 -19.35
CA SER A 186 -1.41 6.69 -20.71
C SER A 186 -1.23 8.13 -21.19
N ILE A 187 -1.28 8.36 -22.51
CA ILE A 187 -1.23 9.70 -23.10
C ILE A 187 -2.30 10.63 -22.49
N GLU A 188 -3.50 10.10 -22.22
CA GLU A 188 -4.58 10.88 -21.63
C GLU A 188 -4.28 11.30 -20.19
N GLN A 189 -3.68 10.40 -19.40
CA GLN A 189 -3.23 10.74 -18.05
C GLN A 189 -2.13 11.81 -18.07
N VAL A 190 -1.22 11.78 -19.06
CA VAL A 190 -0.20 12.84 -19.22
C VAL A 190 -0.84 14.17 -19.61
N ARG A 191 -1.86 14.18 -20.48
CA ARG A 191 -2.62 15.38 -20.83
C ARG A 191 -3.38 15.95 -19.64
N GLN A 192 -3.98 15.08 -18.82
CA GLN A 192 -4.65 15.49 -17.59
C GLN A 192 -3.65 16.15 -16.63
N LEU A 193 -2.48 15.52 -16.40
CA LEU A 193 -1.43 16.12 -15.58
C LEU A 193 -0.98 17.48 -16.14
N ASN A 194 -0.82 17.60 -17.46
CA ASN A 194 -0.51 18.87 -18.11
C ASN A 194 -1.57 19.95 -17.84
N ALA A 195 -2.86 19.58 -17.83
CA ALA A 195 -3.92 20.53 -17.48
C ALA A 195 -3.79 21.03 -16.03
N HIS A 196 -3.43 20.15 -15.09
CA HIS A 196 -3.13 20.54 -13.70
C HIS A 196 -1.88 21.41 -13.60
N ILE A 197 -0.79 21.07 -14.31
CA ILE A 197 0.44 21.88 -14.39
C ILE A 197 0.11 23.30 -14.87
N GLN A 198 -0.70 23.44 -15.92
CA GLN A 198 -1.05 24.74 -16.50
C GLN A 198 -1.85 25.62 -15.54
N LYS A 199 -2.66 25.04 -14.63
CA LYS A 199 -3.41 25.80 -13.62
C LYS A 199 -2.51 26.47 -12.58
N ILE A 200 -1.34 25.90 -12.30
CA ILE A 200 -0.52 26.32 -11.14
C ILE A 200 0.88 26.82 -11.49
N LYS A 201 1.36 26.62 -12.73
CA LYS A 201 2.71 27.02 -13.18
C LYS A 201 3.01 28.53 -13.02
N ASP A 202 1.99 29.38 -13.05
CA ASP A 202 2.12 30.84 -13.00
C ASP A 202 1.93 31.37 -11.56
N ILE A 203 1.57 30.50 -10.62
CA ILE A 203 1.48 30.84 -9.20
C ILE A 203 2.89 30.84 -8.62
N SER A 204 3.30 32.00 -8.10
CA SER A 204 4.62 32.14 -7.49
C SER A 204 4.84 31.08 -6.42
N LYS A 205 6.03 30.46 -6.43
CA LYS A 205 6.49 29.40 -5.50
C LYS A 205 5.93 27.99 -5.73
N GLN A 206 4.89 27.79 -6.53
CA GLN A 206 4.38 26.44 -6.80
C GLN A 206 5.12 25.76 -7.96
N VAL A 207 5.59 24.53 -7.74
CA VAL A 207 6.36 23.75 -8.71
C VAL A 207 5.66 22.41 -8.95
N PRO A 208 4.93 22.26 -10.07
CA PRO A 208 4.27 21.00 -10.38
C PRO A 208 5.25 19.98 -10.93
N MET A 209 5.17 18.75 -10.44
CA MET A 209 6.13 17.69 -10.74
C MET A 209 5.46 16.33 -10.91
N LEU A 210 6.10 15.47 -11.70
CA LEU A 210 5.82 14.03 -11.76
C LEU A 210 6.87 13.29 -10.91
N GLY A 211 6.41 12.57 -9.89
CA GLY A 211 7.25 11.74 -9.02
C GLY A 211 7.07 10.26 -9.33
N MET A 212 8.18 9.53 -9.50
CA MET A 212 8.15 8.08 -9.75
C MET A 212 8.96 7.34 -8.68
N THR A 213 8.36 6.38 -7.98
CA THR A 213 8.99 5.78 -6.78
C THR A 213 10.06 4.74 -7.10
N TYR A 214 10.10 4.16 -8.30
CA TYR A 214 11.20 3.31 -8.75
C TYR A 214 11.51 3.50 -10.24
N GLY A 215 12.63 2.92 -10.66
CA GLY A 215 13.11 2.94 -12.05
C GLY A 215 14.24 3.92 -12.28
N LYS A 216 14.63 4.05 -13.55
CA LYS A 216 15.68 4.95 -14.04
C LYS A 216 15.11 5.89 -15.10
N ARG A 217 15.74 7.06 -15.31
CA ARG A 217 15.26 8.08 -16.25
C ARG A 217 15.13 7.54 -17.67
N GLU A 218 16.00 6.63 -18.09
CA GLU A 218 15.99 6.01 -19.42
C GLU A 218 14.81 5.04 -19.62
N GLN A 219 14.16 4.60 -18.53
CA GLN A 219 13.01 3.70 -18.57
C GLN A 219 11.69 4.43 -18.67
N ILE A 220 11.67 5.76 -18.52
CA ILE A 220 10.46 6.58 -18.66
C ILE A 220 9.96 6.47 -20.10
N ASN A 221 8.70 6.09 -20.30
CA ASN A 221 8.19 5.91 -21.66
C ASN A 221 8.28 7.18 -22.51
N THR A 222 8.43 7.02 -23.82
CA THR A 222 8.55 8.13 -24.77
C THR A 222 7.33 9.06 -24.76
N GLN A 223 6.14 8.53 -24.40
CA GLN A 223 4.91 9.31 -24.30
C GLN A 223 5.00 10.41 -23.22
N ILE A 224 5.53 10.08 -22.04
CA ILE A 224 5.79 11.07 -20.99
C ILE A 224 6.89 12.02 -21.45
N GLN A 225 7.99 11.51 -21.99
CA GLN A 225 9.12 12.33 -22.44
C GLN A 225 8.72 13.38 -23.48
N SER A 226 7.84 13.01 -24.43
CA SER A 226 7.42 13.89 -25.52
C SER A 226 6.28 14.84 -25.16
N THR A 227 5.49 14.51 -24.14
CA THR A 227 4.19 15.18 -23.90
C THR A 227 4.17 15.96 -22.60
N LEU A 228 4.91 15.54 -21.57
CA LEU A 228 4.89 16.20 -20.27
C LEU A 228 5.53 17.60 -20.37
N ILE A 229 4.79 18.62 -19.95
CA ILE A 229 5.27 20.00 -19.93
C ILE A 229 6.47 20.10 -19.00
N GLY A 230 7.56 20.70 -19.49
CA GLY A 230 8.78 20.94 -18.71
C GLY A 230 9.69 19.73 -18.55
N TYR A 231 9.41 18.61 -19.22
CA TYR A 231 10.32 17.46 -19.23
C TYR A 231 11.69 17.87 -19.81
N PRO A 232 12.83 17.39 -19.26
CA PRO A 232 12.98 16.42 -18.17
C PRO A 232 12.94 17.02 -16.75
N LYS A 233 12.87 18.35 -16.61
CA LYS A 233 12.97 19.04 -15.33
C LYS A 233 11.74 18.88 -14.45
N SER A 234 10.57 18.64 -15.04
CA SER A 234 9.30 18.40 -14.33
C SER A 234 9.11 16.96 -13.85
N ALA A 235 10.13 16.10 -13.94
CA ALA A 235 10.06 14.70 -13.51
C ALA A 235 11.26 14.28 -12.66
N ILE A 236 10.98 13.56 -11.56
CA ILE A 236 11.98 12.98 -10.66
C ILE A 236 11.63 11.50 -10.44
N ILE A 237 12.63 10.62 -10.43
CA ILE A 237 12.44 9.17 -10.42
C ILE A 237 13.40 8.42 -9.48
N GLY A 238 12.92 7.35 -8.87
CA GLY A 238 13.72 6.38 -8.15
C GLY A 238 14.47 7.00 -6.98
N LYS A 239 15.79 6.72 -6.89
CA LYS A 239 16.66 7.26 -5.82
C LYS A 239 16.54 8.79 -5.70
N GLU A 240 16.56 9.49 -6.82
CA GLU A 240 16.48 10.95 -6.84
C GLU A 240 15.19 11.46 -6.18
N PHE A 241 14.07 10.76 -6.42
CA PHE A 241 12.79 11.14 -5.84
C PHE A 241 12.77 10.91 -4.33
N TRP A 242 13.22 9.75 -3.87
CA TRP A 242 13.29 9.44 -2.43
C TRP A 242 14.22 10.39 -1.67
N ASP A 243 15.39 10.67 -2.23
CA ASP A 243 16.36 11.57 -1.59
C ASP A 243 15.81 13.01 -1.53
N PHE A 244 15.07 13.44 -2.56
CA PHE A 244 14.40 14.73 -2.59
C PHE A 244 13.31 14.84 -1.50
N ILE A 245 12.47 13.81 -1.38
CA ILE A 245 11.40 13.74 -0.36
C ILE A 245 11.99 13.75 1.04
N ALA A 246 12.96 12.88 1.33
CA ALA A 246 13.50 12.74 2.68
C ALA A 246 14.57 13.76 3.06
N LYS A 247 15.09 14.52 2.10
CA LYS A 247 16.27 15.39 2.27
C LYS A 247 17.45 14.60 2.85
N GLU A 248 17.62 13.36 2.40
CA GLU A 248 18.62 12.42 2.89
C GLU A 248 19.17 11.63 1.69
N GLU A 249 20.49 11.67 1.49
CA GLU A 249 21.10 10.94 0.37
C GLU A 249 21.04 9.43 0.60
N GLY A 250 20.58 8.68 -0.40
CA GLY A 250 20.50 7.23 -0.33
C GLY A 250 19.32 6.72 0.49
N TYR A 251 18.31 7.55 0.72
CA TYR A 251 17.15 7.22 1.55
C TYR A 251 16.35 6.02 1.02
N CYS A 252 16.30 5.84 -0.31
CA CYS A 252 15.70 4.64 -0.91
C CYS A 252 16.33 3.33 -0.40
N LYS A 253 17.66 3.28 -0.24
CA LYS A 253 18.34 2.09 0.32
C LYS A 253 17.97 1.86 1.78
N LYS A 254 17.82 2.94 2.55
CA LYS A 254 17.39 2.89 3.95
C LYS A 254 16.00 2.30 4.09
N ILE A 255 15.05 2.72 3.25
CA ILE A 255 13.70 2.12 3.20
C ILE A 255 13.78 0.62 2.87
N LEU A 256 14.56 0.22 1.87
CA LEU A 256 14.70 -1.19 1.49
C LEU A 256 15.26 -2.03 2.64
N ASN A 257 16.26 -1.51 3.36
CA ASN A 257 16.80 -2.19 4.54
C ASN A 257 15.76 -2.32 5.65
N TRP A 258 14.99 -1.26 5.91
CA TRP A 258 13.89 -1.31 6.88
C TRP A 258 12.83 -2.34 6.51
N ILE A 259 12.44 -2.42 5.24
CA ILE A 259 11.52 -3.45 4.74
C ILE A 259 12.11 -4.84 5.00
N ASN A 260 13.38 -5.07 4.66
CA ASN A 260 14.03 -6.36 4.89
C ASN A 260 14.04 -6.72 6.38
N GLU A 261 14.45 -5.82 7.27
CA GLU A 261 14.46 -6.04 8.72
C GLU A 261 13.06 -6.37 9.25
N VAL A 262 12.04 -5.63 8.80
CA VAL A 262 10.64 -5.87 9.18
C VAL A 262 10.19 -7.28 8.80
N MET A 263 10.52 -7.71 7.58
CA MET A 263 10.14 -9.01 7.04
C MET A 263 10.96 -10.16 7.62
N GLU A 264 12.23 -9.95 7.98
CA GLU A 264 13.05 -10.94 8.69
C GLU A 264 12.54 -11.20 10.10
N LEU A 265 12.03 -10.18 10.78
CA LEU A 265 11.51 -10.29 12.14
C LEU A 265 10.16 -11.03 12.20
N GLN A 266 9.39 -11.04 11.11
CA GLN A 266 8.23 -11.92 10.95
C GLN A 266 8.14 -12.42 9.51
N PRO A 267 8.85 -13.52 9.22
CA PRO A 267 8.81 -14.13 7.91
C PRO A 267 7.38 -14.53 7.55
N THR A 268 7.01 -14.31 6.30
CA THR A 268 5.70 -14.71 5.77
C THR A 268 5.85 -15.77 4.70
N ASN A 269 4.97 -16.76 4.72
CA ASN A 269 4.95 -17.83 3.73
C ASN A 269 4.13 -17.42 2.50
N PHE A 270 4.45 -16.25 1.92
CA PHE A 270 3.68 -15.68 0.81
C PHE A 270 3.66 -16.61 -0.41
N SER A 271 4.83 -17.14 -0.80
CA SER A 271 4.96 -18.06 -1.94
C SER A 271 4.19 -19.37 -1.71
N GLU A 272 4.26 -19.92 -0.50
CA GLU A 272 3.53 -21.14 -0.14
C GLU A 272 2.01 -20.90 -0.19
N THR A 273 1.54 -19.79 0.40
CA THR A 273 0.12 -19.42 0.38
C THR A 273 -0.40 -19.27 -1.06
N LEU A 274 0.41 -18.68 -1.94
CA LEU A 274 0.06 -18.52 -3.36
C LEU A 274 -0.11 -19.87 -4.06
N GLU A 275 0.83 -20.80 -3.83
CA GLU A 275 0.80 -22.13 -4.43
C GLU A 275 -0.32 -23.01 -3.86
N GLU A 276 -0.50 -23.04 -2.54
CA GLU A 276 -1.61 -23.71 -1.88
C GLU A 276 -2.96 -23.24 -2.42
N LYS A 277 -3.10 -21.92 -2.59
CA LYS A 277 -4.35 -21.35 -3.08
C LYS A 277 -4.61 -21.71 -4.55
N LYS A 278 -3.58 -21.67 -5.40
CA LYS A 278 -3.69 -22.11 -6.79
C LYS A 278 -4.17 -23.56 -6.86
N LEU A 279 -3.56 -24.45 -6.09
CA LEU A 279 -3.95 -25.87 -6.05
C LEU A 279 -5.38 -26.07 -5.54
N SER A 280 -5.79 -25.30 -4.52
CA SER A 280 -7.17 -25.28 -4.04
C SER A 280 -8.15 -24.88 -5.16
N LEU A 281 -7.86 -23.80 -5.90
CA LEU A 281 -8.72 -23.33 -6.99
C LEU A 281 -8.82 -24.35 -8.14
N ILE A 282 -7.72 -25.03 -8.47
CA ILE A 282 -7.74 -26.12 -9.46
C ILE A 282 -8.64 -27.25 -8.96
N LYS A 283 -8.53 -27.65 -7.70
CA LYS A 283 -9.40 -28.68 -7.12
C LYS A 283 -10.87 -28.25 -7.12
N ASP A 284 -11.16 -27.00 -6.77
CA ASP A 284 -12.51 -26.44 -6.81
C ASP A 284 -13.09 -26.45 -8.24
N TRP A 285 -12.26 -26.16 -9.25
CA TRP A 285 -12.64 -26.25 -10.65
C TRP A 285 -13.00 -27.67 -11.03
N GLU A 286 -12.13 -28.63 -10.69
CA GLU A 286 -12.33 -30.04 -11.00
C GLU A 286 -13.61 -30.59 -10.38
N ASN A 287 -13.91 -30.19 -9.14
CA ASN A 287 -15.13 -30.61 -8.44
C ASN A 287 -16.40 -30.02 -9.07
N THR A 288 -16.30 -28.84 -9.71
CA THR A 288 -17.46 -28.10 -10.23
C THR A 288 -17.72 -28.42 -11.71
N TRP A 289 -16.68 -28.51 -12.54
CA TRP A 289 -16.80 -28.62 -14.00
C TRP A 289 -16.06 -29.82 -14.61
N GLY A 290 -15.26 -30.55 -13.83
CA GLY A 290 -14.45 -31.68 -14.29
C GLY A 290 -13.04 -31.27 -14.76
N LYS A 291 -12.38 -32.15 -15.51
CA LYS A 291 -10.98 -31.98 -15.96
C LYS A 291 -10.86 -31.77 -17.47
N GLY A 292 -9.75 -31.16 -17.88
CA GLY A 292 -9.31 -30.99 -19.26
C GLY A 292 -10.22 -30.08 -20.08
N LYS A 293 -10.01 -30.08 -21.39
CA LYS A 293 -10.73 -29.23 -22.35
C LYS A 293 -12.26 -29.23 -22.20
N ILE A 294 -12.86 -30.36 -21.87
CA ILE A 294 -14.32 -30.47 -21.70
C ILE A 294 -14.81 -29.57 -20.56
N SER A 295 -14.06 -29.48 -19.45
CA SER A 295 -14.46 -28.62 -18.33
C SER A 295 -14.30 -27.13 -18.67
N ILE A 296 -13.32 -26.78 -19.50
CA ILE A 296 -13.20 -25.43 -20.08
C ILE A 296 -14.47 -25.11 -20.88
N ASP A 297 -14.85 -25.98 -21.81
CA ASP A 297 -16.05 -25.75 -22.63
C ASP A 297 -17.33 -25.63 -21.77
N ASN A 298 -17.43 -26.37 -20.66
CA ASN A 298 -18.53 -26.24 -19.71
C ASN A 298 -18.54 -24.86 -19.01
N VAL A 299 -17.38 -24.35 -18.60
CA VAL A 299 -17.28 -23.00 -18.02
C VAL A 299 -17.67 -21.95 -19.05
N LEU A 300 -17.16 -22.06 -20.27
CA LEU A 300 -17.45 -21.09 -21.33
C LEU A 300 -18.94 -21.00 -21.67
N LYS A 301 -19.68 -22.12 -21.58
CA LYS A 301 -21.15 -22.13 -21.73
C LYS A 301 -21.88 -21.30 -20.68
N ASN A 302 -21.29 -21.11 -19.49
CA ASN A 302 -21.91 -20.28 -18.44
C ASN A 302 -21.72 -18.77 -18.69
N TYR A 303 -20.83 -18.39 -19.62
CA TYR A 303 -20.57 -17.01 -20.01
C TYR A 303 -21.30 -16.59 -21.31
N LEU A 304 -22.02 -17.52 -21.93
CA LEU A 304 -22.74 -17.34 -23.21
C LEU A 304 -24.24 -17.56 -23.02
#